data_AF-A0A9R1B3A6-F1
#
_entry.id   AF-A0A9R1B3A6-F1
#
_cell.length_a   1.000
_cell.length_b   1.000
_cell.length_c   1.000
_cell.angle_alpha   90.00
_cell.angle_beta   90.00
_cell.angle_gamma   90.00
#
_symmetry.space_group_name_H-M   'P 1'
#
loop_
_entity.id
_entity.type
_entity.pdbx_description
1 polymer ?
#
loop_
_entity_poly.entity_id
_entity_poly.type
_entity_poly.pdbx_seq_one_letter_code
_entity_poly.pdbx_strand_id
1 'polypeptide(L)'
;MERTNGRGLVVKLWAPQVEVLRHKATGAFVTHCGWNSVLDGVTAGVPMLCWPLYSEQKMNKLHMVGDMGIAKEMVGWQQGLVKAGEVEAKVRLVMESEEGSELRSRAAACKDAAAVACNDGGSSRLAFARFLADVASRKDRACSEEVGCMRK
;
A
#
# COMPACT_ATOMS: atom_id res chain seq x y z
N MET A 1 4.78 25.44 -16.15
CA MET A 1 4.26 24.09 -16.51
C MET A 1 3.87 23.97 -17.98
N GLU A 2 4.22 24.94 -18.84
CA GLU A 2 3.80 24.92 -20.25
C GLU A 2 4.23 23.66 -21.00
N ARG A 3 5.42 23.12 -20.72
CA ARG A 3 5.97 21.89 -21.32
C ARG A 3 5.12 20.62 -21.10
N THR A 4 4.29 20.59 -20.06
CA THR A 4 3.45 19.44 -19.69
C THR A 4 1.95 19.76 -19.76
N ASN A 5 1.57 20.89 -20.37
CA ASN A 5 0.18 21.28 -20.50
C ASN A 5 -0.64 20.21 -21.24
N GLY A 6 -1.85 19.94 -20.76
CA GLY A 6 -2.76 18.91 -21.31
C GLY A 6 -2.39 17.45 -21.00
N ARG A 7 -1.23 17.17 -20.40
CA ARG A 7 -0.76 15.80 -20.09
C ARG A 7 -0.17 15.60 -18.70
N GLY A 8 -0.06 16.67 -17.90
CA GLY A 8 0.48 16.62 -16.55
C GLY A 8 -0.19 17.64 -15.65
N LEU A 9 -0.57 17.19 -14.46
CA LEU A 9 -1.08 18.02 -13.38
C LEU A 9 -0.12 17.92 -12.19
N VAL A 10 0.21 19.05 -11.58
CA VAL A 10 1.04 19.09 -10.37
C VAL A 10 0.25 19.79 -9.29
N VAL A 11 0.02 19.06 -8.21
CA VAL A 11 -0.65 19.56 -7.01
C VAL A 11 0.42 19.78 -5.94
N LYS A 12 0.39 20.94 -5.28
CA LYS A 12 1.36 21.27 -4.21
C LYS A 12 0.84 20.76 -2.87
N LEU A 13 1.76 20.32 -2.01
CA LEU A 13 1.54 19.88 -0.63
C LEU A 13 0.73 18.57 -0.50
N TRP A 14 -0.53 18.55 -0.94
CA TRP A 14 -1.42 17.42 -0.72
C TRP A 14 -2.34 17.16 -1.92
N ALA A 15 -2.49 15.89 -2.27
CA ALA A 15 -3.45 15.42 -3.25
C ALA A 15 -4.42 14.44 -2.58
N PRO A 16 -5.66 14.31 -3.08
CA PRO A 16 -6.61 13.30 -2.61
C PRO A 16 -6.16 11.90 -3.06
N GLN A 17 -5.12 11.35 -2.40
CA GLN A 17 -4.38 10.17 -2.84
C GLN A 17 -5.29 8.95 -3.00
N VAL A 18 -6.19 8.72 -2.04
CA VAL A 18 -7.09 7.56 -2.05
C VAL A 18 -8.04 7.63 -3.25
N GLU A 19 -8.60 8.82 -3.52
CA GLU A 19 -9.47 9.06 -4.67
C GLU A 19 -8.72 8.91 -5.99
N VAL A 20 -7.49 9.44 -6.08
CA VAL A 20 -6.64 9.28 -7.26
C VAL A 20 -6.33 7.81 -7.50
N LEU A 21 -5.91 7.05 -6.49
CA LEU A 21 -5.56 5.64 -6.66
C LEU A 21 -6.77 4.77 -7.03
N ARG A 22 -7.96 5.08 -6.49
CA ARG A 22 -9.21 4.38 -6.83
C ARG A 22 -9.79 4.78 -8.17
N HIS A 23 -9.29 5.84 -8.80
CA HIS A 23 -9.79 6.29 -10.08
C HIS A 23 -9.41 5.31 -11.20
N LYS A 24 -10.37 4.91 -12.04
CA LYS A 24 -10.19 3.93 -13.12
C LYS A 24 -9.10 4.28 -14.16
N ALA A 25 -8.75 5.56 -14.26
CA ALA A 25 -7.71 6.03 -15.18
C ALA A 25 -6.28 5.94 -14.60
N THR A 26 -6.13 5.57 -13.33
CA THR A 26 -4.82 5.44 -12.69
C THR A 26 -4.18 4.11 -13.09
N GLY A 27 -3.09 4.19 -13.85
CA GLY A 27 -2.37 3.01 -14.34
C GLY A 27 -1.14 2.62 -13.51
N ALA A 28 -0.62 3.51 -12.69
CA ALA A 28 0.65 3.35 -11.98
C ALA A 28 0.75 4.26 -10.75
N PHE A 29 1.53 3.83 -9.76
CA PHE A 29 1.84 4.66 -8.60
C PHE A 29 3.34 4.67 -8.28
N VAL A 30 4.00 5.82 -8.47
CA VAL A 30 5.35 6.04 -7.97
C VAL A 30 5.26 6.37 -6.49
N THR A 31 5.87 5.56 -5.64
CA THR A 31 5.69 5.64 -4.19
C THR A 31 7.01 5.56 -3.45
N HIS A 32 7.09 6.29 -2.35
CA HIS A 32 8.14 6.16 -1.35
C HIS A 32 8.07 4.85 -0.54
N CYS A 33 7.10 3.97 -0.79
CA CYS A 33 6.92 2.68 -0.10
C CYS A 33 6.54 2.79 1.39
N GLY A 34 6.00 3.92 1.85
CA GLY A 34 5.38 4.01 3.18
C GLY A 34 4.17 3.10 3.26
N TRP A 35 4.01 2.37 4.37
CA TRP A 35 3.08 1.23 4.43
C TRP A 35 1.62 1.58 4.14
N ASN A 36 1.13 2.75 4.59
CA ASN A 36 -0.23 3.21 4.26
C ASN A 36 -0.42 3.42 2.75
N SER A 37 0.53 4.08 2.08
CA SER A 37 0.50 4.25 0.61
C SER A 37 0.57 2.91 -0.12
N VAL A 38 1.31 1.93 0.43
CA VAL A 38 1.34 0.56 -0.11
C VAL A 38 -0.03 -0.09 0.00
N LEU A 39 -0.67 -0.03 1.17
CA LEU A 39 -2.01 -0.59 1.37
C LEU A 39 -3.07 0.11 0.49
N ASP A 40 -2.99 1.43 0.31
CA ASP A 40 -3.86 2.16 -0.62
C ASP A 40 -3.68 1.66 -2.06
N GLY A 41 -2.43 1.49 -2.51
CA GLY A 41 -2.11 0.97 -3.83
C GLY A 41 -2.61 -0.47 -4.03
N VAL A 42 -2.39 -1.33 -3.04
CA VAL A 42 -2.86 -2.73 -3.04
C VAL A 42 -4.38 -2.81 -3.11
N THR A 43 -5.09 -2.07 -2.25
CA THR A 43 -6.56 -2.09 -2.22
C THR A 43 -7.20 -1.39 -3.44
N ALA A 44 -6.44 -0.54 -4.13
CA ALA A 44 -6.85 0.01 -5.42
C ALA A 44 -6.57 -0.95 -6.59
N GLY A 45 -5.60 -1.85 -6.46
CA GLY A 45 -5.13 -2.74 -7.52
C GLY A 45 -4.16 -2.07 -8.48
N VAL A 46 -3.37 -1.11 -7.98
CA VAL A 46 -2.46 -0.30 -8.81
C VAL A 46 -1.02 -0.79 -8.65
N PRO A 47 -0.29 -1.11 -9.74
CA PRO A 47 1.10 -1.49 -9.68
C PRO A 47 1.99 -0.31 -9.29
N MET A 48 3.12 -0.59 -8.64
CA MET A 48 3.94 0.44 -7.99
C MET A 48 5.37 0.54 -8.53
N LEU A 49 5.90 1.77 -8.56
CA LEU A 49 7.31 2.04 -8.79
C LEU A 49 7.93 2.55 -7.49
N CYS A 50 8.81 1.74 -6.92
CA CYS A 50 9.37 1.93 -5.60
C CYS A 50 10.54 2.91 -5.62
N TRP A 51 10.40 4.01 -4.88
CA TRP A 51 11.40 5.05 -4.69
C TRP A 51 11.52 5.42 -3.20
N PRO A 52 12.03 4.50 -2.35
CA PRO A 52 12.05 4.68 -0.91
C PRO A 52 13.01 5.80 -0.47
N LEU A 53 12.67 6.44 0.65
CA LEU A 53 13.37 7.61 1.18
C LEU A 53 13.95 7.36 2.59
N TYR A 54 13.17 6.81 3.52
CA TYR A 54 13.53 6.67 4.94
C TYR A 54 12.79 5.53 5.67
N SER A 55 13.06 5.34 6.96
CA SER A 55 12.46 4.31 7.82
C SER A 55 12.50 2.90 7.23
N GLU A 56 11.40 2.15 7.35
CA GLU A 56 11.23 0.77 6.90
C GLU A 56 10.89 0.65 5.41
N GLN A 57 10.78 1.75 4.69
CA GLN A 57 10.37 1.80 3.28
C GLN A 57 11.24 0.91 2.38
N LYS A 58 12.53 0.76 2.73
CA LYS A 58 13.46 -0.15 2.04
C LYS A 58 13.02 -1.61 2.18
N MET A 59 12.54 -2.01 3.35
CA MET A 59 12.02 -3.36 3.61
C MET A 59 10.68 -3.57 2.89
N ASN A 60 9.78 -2.58 2.97
CA ASN A 60 8.51 -2.62 2.23
C ASN A 60 8.76 -2.78 0.72
N LYS A 61 9.73 -2.05 0.16
CA LYS A 61 10.15 -2.19 -1.25
C LYS A 61 10.56 -3.63 -1.58
N LEU A 62 11.38 -4.26 -0.74
CA LEU A 62 11.82 -5.65 -0.97
C LEU A 62 10.63 -6.60 -0.99
N HIS A 63 9.70 -6.46 -0.04
CA HIS A 63 8.48 -7.26 0.01
C HIS A 63 7.60 -7.06 -1.23
N MET A 64 7.38 -5.81 -1.66
CA MET A 64 6.54 -5.50 -2.82
C MET A 64 7.13 -6.01 -4.14
N VAL A 65 8.45 -5.91 -4.31
CA VAL A 65 9.15 -6.32 -5.54
C VAL A 65 9.37 -7.83 -5.58
N GLY A 66 9.80 -8.43 -4.47
CA GLY A 66 10.14 -9.85 -4.37
C GLY A 66 8.91 -10.72 -4.11
N ASP A 67 8.29 -10.55 -2.95
CA ASP A 67 7.28 -11.49 -2.44
C ASP A 67 5.93 -11.27 -3.12
N MET A 68 5.47 -10.02 -3.19
CA MET A 68 4.19 -9.70 -3.81
C MET A 68 4.28 -9.64 -5.34
N GLY A 69 5.43 -9.24 -5.87
CA GLY A 69 5.65 -9.06 -7.30
C GLY A 69 4.71 -8.03 -7.95
N ILE A 70 4.30 -6.99 -7.22
CA ILE A 70 3.38 -5.94 -7.71
C ILE A 70 4.11 -4.61 -8.01
N ALA A 71 5.45 -4.62 -7.90
CA ALA A 71 6.23 -3.41 -8.03
C ALA A 71 7.58 -3.62 -8.71
N LYS A 72 8.17 -2.51 -9.18
CA LYS A 72 9.56 -2.42 -9.64
C LYS A 72 10.29 -1.33 -8.88
N GLU A 73 11.58 -1.52 -8.65
CA GLU A 73 12.42 -0.47 -8.07
C GLU A 73 12.88 0.55 -9.12
N MET A 74 13.04 1.80 -8.69
CA MET A 74 13.68 2.89 -9.45
C MET A 74 15.19 2.86 -9.22
N VAL A 75 15.99 2.40 -10.18
CA VAL A 75 17.45 2.28 -10.03
C VAL A 75 18.09 3.66 -9.78
N GLY A 76 19.08 3.71 -8.89
CA GLY A 76 19.73 4.98 -8.48
C GLY A 76 19.23 5.53 -7.15
N TRP A 77 18.12 5.01 -6.60
CA TRP A 77 17.53 5.50 -5.36
C TRP A 77 18.48 5.38 -4.16
N GLN A 78 19.33 4.33 -4.12
CA GLN A 78 20.31 4.13 -3.05
C GLN A 78 21.53 5.06 -3.19
N GLN A 79 21.85 5.45 -4.42
CA GLN A 79 22.98 6.30 -4.77
C GLN A 79 22.65 7.80 -4.63
N GLY A 80 21.44 8.13 -4.16
CA GLY A 80 20.97 9.50 -3.95
C GLY A 80 20.46 10.19 -5.23
N LEU A 81 20.49 9.52 -6.39
CA LEU A 81 20.02 10.10 -7.65
C LEU A 81 19.45 9.03 -8.59
N VAL A 82 18.14 9.13 -8.83
CA VAL A 82 17.48 8.44 -9.95
C VAL A 82 17.51 9.37 -11.17
N LYS A 83 18.07 8.90 -12.28
CA LYS A 83 18.18 9.69 -13.51
C LYS A 83 16.83 9.80 -14.22
N ALA A 84 16.62 10.89 -14.96
CA ALA A 84 15.37 11.09 -15.72
C ALA A 84 15.06 9.93 -16.70
N GLY A 85 16.08 9.37 -17.34
CA GLY A 85 15.90 8.22 -18.24
C GLY A 85 15.43 6.94 -17.53
N GLU A 86 15.82 6.73 -16.27
CA GLU A 86 15.30 5.62 -15.46
C GLU A 86 13.82 5.82 -15.15
N VAL A 87 13.44 7.04 -14.75
CA VAL A 87 12.03 7.37 -14.49
C VAL A 87 11.18 7.14 -15.73
N GLU A 88 11.63 7.62 -16.90
CA GLU A 88 10.93 7.38 -18.16
C GLU A 88 10.81 5.88 -18.46
N ALA A 89 11.91 5.14 -18.40
CA ALA A 89 11.93 3.71 -18.72
C ALA A 89 10.98 2.91 -17.81
N LYS A 90 10.99 3.16 -16.50
CA LYS A 90 10.12 2.46 -15.54
C LYS A 90 8.64 2.83 -15.69
N VAL A 91 8.33 4.11 -15.96
CA VAL A 91 6.95 4.53 -16.24
C VAL A 91 6.45 3.86 -17.52
N ARG A 92 7.23 3.87 -18.60
CA ARG A 92 6.86 3.17 -19.85
C ARG A 92 6.70 1.67 -19.66
N LEU A 93 7.62 1.02 -18.95
CA LEU A 93 7.53 -0.40 -18.62
C LEU A 93 6.18 -0.70 -17.94
N VAL A 94 5.84 0.04 -16.89
CA VAL A 94 4.61 -0.24 -16.17
C VAL A 94 3.35 0.09 -16.99
N MET A 95 3.38 1.10 -17.85
CA MET A 95 2.20 1.56 -18.61
C MET A 95 1.99 0.82 -19.94
N GLU A 96 3.06 0.44 -20.64
CA GLU A 96 3.03 0.09 -22.07
C GLU A 96 3.55 -1.33 -22.38
N SER A 97 4.21 -2.03 -21.44
CA SER A 97 4.80 -3.35 -21.70
C SER A 97 3.97 -4.53 -21.19
N GLU A 98 4.31 -5.74 -21.68
CA GLU A 98 3.74 -7.00 -21.18
C GLU A 98 4.04 -7.20 -19.69
N GLU A 99 5.26 -6.89 -19.26
CA GLU A 99 5.64 -6.91 -17.85
C GLU A 99 4.78 -5.95 -17.01
N GLY A 100 4.43 -4.78 -17.53
CA GLY A 100 3.46 -3.88 -16.91
C GLY A 100 2.06 -4.49 -16.81
N SER A 101 1.64 -5.27 -17.80
CA SER A 101 0.38 -6.04 -17.79
C SER A 101 0.37 -7.09 -16.69
N GLU A 102 1.46 -7.85 -16.55
CA GLU A 102 1.62 -8.84 -15.49
C GLU A 102 1.57 -8.19 -14.10
N LEU A 103 2.25 -7.04 -13.91
CA LEU A 103 2.21 -6.28 -12.66
C LEU A 103 0.79 -5.84 -12.31
N ARG A 104 0.01 -5.33 -13.27
CA ARG A 104 -1.40 -4.97 -13.07
C ARG A 104 -2.27 -6.18 -12.70
N SER A 105 -2.06 -7.31 -13.37
CA SER A 105 -2.79 -8.56 -13.08
C SER A 105 -2.54 -9.03 -11.65
N ARG A 106 -1.27 -9.02 -11.21
CA ARG A 106 -0.90 -9.34 -9.82
C ARG A 106 -1.47 -8.34 -8.83
N ALA A 107 -1.41 -7.05 -9.13
CA ALA A 107 -1.99 -6.02 -8.26
C ALA A 107 -3.51 -6.19 -8.12
N ALA A 108 -4.22 -6.55 -9.19
CA ALA A 108 -5.65 -6.86 -9.15
C ALA A 108 -5.94 -8.12 -8.31
N ALA A 109 -5.15 -9.18 -8.44
CA ALA A 109 -5.28 -10.36 -7.58
C ALA A 109 -5.04 -10.03 -6.10
N CYS A 110 -4.03 -9.20 -5.79
CA CYS A 110 -3.80 -8.73 -4.42
C CYS A 110 -4.96 -7.88 -3.88
N LYS A 111 -5.57 -7.04 -4.72
CA LYS A 111 -6.77 -6.28 -4.36
C LYS A 111 -7.92 -7.20 -3.97
N ASP A 112 -8.19 -8.22 -4.78
CA ASP A 112 -9.28 -9.16 -4.52
C ASP A 112 -9.02 -9.95 -3.22
N ALA A 113 -7.78 -10.41 -3.03
CA ALA A 113 -7.36 -11.06 -1.79
C ALA A 113 -7.51 -10.15 -0.56
N ALA A 114 -7.14 -8.88 -0.67
CA ALA A 114 -7.31 -7.89 0.39
C ALA A 114 -8.80 -7.65 0.72
N ALA A 115 -9.67 -7.60 -0.30
CA ALA A 115 -11.11 -7.49 -0.09
C ALA A 115 -11.67 -8.71 0.64
N VAL A 116 -11.28 -9.93 0.22
CA VAL A 116 -11.68 -11.18 0.89
C VAL A 116 -11.23 -11.22 2.35
N ALA A 117 -9.99 -10.80 2.65
CA ALA A 117 -9.48 -10.78 4.02
C ALA A 117 -10.25 -9.83 4.95
N CYS A 118 -10.76 -8.72 4.41
CA CYS A 118 -11.45 -7.67 5.17
C CYS A 118 -12.98 -7.83 5.23
N ASN A 119 -13.58 -8.63 4.34
CA ASN A 119 -15.02 -8.91 4.33
C ASN A 119 -15.47 -9.68 5.59
N ASP A 120 -16.79 -9.75 5.79
CA ASP A 120 -17.35 -10.55 6.88
C ASP A 120 -16.98 -12.03 6.71
N GLY A 121 -16.46 -12.63 7.79
CA GLY A 121 -15.86 -13.97 7.76
C GLY A 121 -14.42 -14.02 7.20
N GLY A 122 -13.89 -12.91 6.71
CA GLY A 122 -12.51 -12.78 6.24
C GLY A 122 -11.48 -12.85 7.38
N SER A 123 -10.25 -13.27 7.04
CA SER A 123 -9.19 -13.54 8.03
C SER A 123 -8.84 -12.32 8.89
N SER A 124 -8.68 -11.14 8.29
CA SER A 124 -8.37 -9.90 9.02
C SER A 124 -9.54 -9.47 9.89
N ARG A 125 -10.78 -9.59 9.41
CA ARG A 125 -11.98 -9.26 10.18
C ARG A 125 -12.15 -10.19 11.38
N LEU A 126 -11.93 -11.48 11.21
CA LEU A 126 -11.97 -12.48 12.28
C LEU A 126 -10.84 -12.27 13.29
N ALA A 127 -9.63 -11.97 12.85
CA ALA A 127 -8.51 -11.66 13.74
C ALA A 127 -8.82 -10.43 14.60
N PHE A 128 -9.39 -9.38 14.01
CA PHE A 128 -9.79 -8.19 14.77
C PHE A 128 -10.93 -8.49 15.74
N ALA A 129 -11.94 -9.27 15.35
CA ALA A 129 -13.02 -9.68 16.25
C ALA A 129 -12.50 -10.49 17.45
N ARG A 130 -11.54 -11.40 17.21
CA ARG A 130 -10.87 -12.17 18.28
C ARG A 130 -10.10 -11.24 19.23
N PHE A 131 -9.39 -10.25 18.70
CA PHE A 131 -8.72 -9.25 19.51
C PHE A 131 -9.69 -8.49 20.42
N LEU A 132 -10.83 -8.03 19.87
CA LEU A 132 -11.85 -7.33 20.67
C LEU A 132 -12.44 -8.21 21.77
N ALA A 133 -12.67 -9.50 21.48
CA ALA A 133 -13.14 -10.46 22.48
C ALA A 133 -12.12 -10.68 23.60
N ASP A 134 -10.82 -10.80 23.29
CA ASP A 134 -9.78 -10.92 24.31
C ASP A 134 -9.74 -9.68 25.21
N VAL A 135 -9.79 -8.48 24.61
CA VAL A 135 -9.80 -7.21 25.35
C VAL A 135 -11.02 -7.10 26.27
N ALA A 136 -12.20 -7.49 25.80
CA ALA A 136 -13.42 -7.51 26.62
C ALA A 136 -13.28 -8.46 27.82
N SER A 137 -12.79 -9.68 27.58
CA SER A 137 -12.59 -10.68 28.65
C SER A 137 -11.62 -10.23 29.75
N ARG A 138 -10.68 -9.33 29.43
CA ARG A 138 -9.74 -8.75 30.42
C ARG A 138 -10.41 -7.72 31.32
N LYS A 139 -11.33 -6.91 30.76
CA LYS A 139 -12.12 -5.96 31.55
C LYS A 139 -13.02 -6.69 32.55
N ASP A 140 -13.67 -7.77 32.11
CA ASP A 140 -14.57 -8.54 32.98
C ASP A 140 -13.82 -9.20 34.14
N ARG A 141 -12.60 -9.69 33.89
CA ARG A 141 -11.71 -10.23 34.93
C ARG A 141 -11.25 -9.16 35.93
N ALA A 142 -10.78 -8.01 35.44
CA ALA A 142 -10.34 -6.91 36.31
C ALA A 142 -11.49 -6.39 37.21
N CYS A 143 -12.70 -6.26 36.67
CA CYS A 143 -13.86 -5.83 37.45
C CYS A 143 -14.29 -6.89 38.49
N SER A 144 -14.18 -8.17 38.15
CA SER A 144 -14.46 -9.27 39.09
C SER A 144 -13.43 -9.36 40.23
N GLU A 145 -12.16 -9.06 39.96
CA GLU A 145 -11.09 -9.00 40.95
C GLU A 145 -11.23 -7.81 41.90
N GLU A 146 -11.60 -6.62 41.40
CA GLU A 146 -11.89 -5.43 42.22
C GLU A 146 -13.10 -5.65 43.15
N VAL A 147 -14.19 -6.21 42.62
CA VAL A 147 -15.39 -6.54 43.43
C VAL A 147 -15.10 -7.65 44.43
N GLY A 148 -14.23 -8.61 44.09
CA GLY A 148 -13.77 -9.65 45.02
C GLY A 148 -12.86 -9.13 46.13
N CYS A 149 -12.08 -8.07 45.88
CA CYS A 149 -11.23 -7.41 46.87
C CYS A 149 -12.05 -6.56 47.87
N MET A 150 -13.13 -5.89 47.41
CA MET A 150 -14.03 -5.10 48.27
C MET A 150 -14.93 -5.93 49.21
N ARG A 151 -14.99 -7.27 49.05
CA ARG A 151 -15.84 -8.16 49.86
C ARG A 151 -15.08 -8.93 50.95
N LYS A 152 -13.80 -8.63 51.19
CA LYS A 152 -13.01 -9.10 52.33
C LYS A 152 -12.75 -7.96 53.29
#